data_AF-A0A2I0NXG0-F1
#
_entry.id   AF-A0A2I0NXG0-F1
#
_cell.length_a   1.000
_cell.length_b   1.000
_cell.length_c   1.000
_cell.angle_alpha   90.00
_cell.angle_beta   90.00
_cell.angle_gamma   90.00
#
_symmetry.space_group_name_H-M   'P 1'
#
loop_
_entity.id
_entity.type
_entity.pdbx_description
1 polymer ?
#
loop_
_entity_poly.entity_id
_entity_poly.type
_entity_poly.pdbx_seq_one_letter_code
_entity_poly.pdbx_strand_id
1 'polypeptide(L)'
;MDDNREKKIILLVASLASFLVPYTGSSITVALPAMASQFNADAVTLGWITSAYIVSAALFIVPFGRLADIYGRKKIFLLGVLIFSIASLASALAPSAGIL
;
A
#
# COMPACT_ATOMS: atom_id res chain seq x y z
N MET A 1 18.89 6.89 -28.94
CA MET A 1 17.76 6.06 -29.39
C MET A 1 17.08 5.27 -28.25
N ASP A 2 17.61 5.25 -27.03
CA ASP A 2 17.02 4.54 -25.86
C ASP A 2 15.99 5.34 -25.03
N ASP A 3 16.00 6.68 -25.13
CA ASP A 3 15.17 7.58 -24.30
C ASP A 3 13.66 7.26 -24.37
N ASN A 4 13.15 6.87 -25.54
CA ASN A 4 11.73 6.55 -25.70
C ASN A 4 11.33 5.21 -25.06
N ARG A 5 12.26 4.24 -24.98
CA ARG A 5 12.01 2.95 -24.33
C ARG A 5 12.05 3.11 -22.81
N GLU A 6 13.03 3.86 -22.29
CA GLU A 6 13.12 4.18 -20.87
C GLU A 6 11.90 4.97 -20.39
N LYS A 7 11.48 6.01 -21.11
CA LYS A 7 10.26 6.77 -20.78
C LYS A 7 9.01 5.90 -20.73
N LYS A 8 8.85 4.97 -21.68
CA LYS A 8 7.72 4.01 -21.67
C LYS A 8 7.76 3.09 -20.45
N ILE A 9 8.94 2.60 -20.08
CA ILE A 9 9.09 1.75 -18.88
C ILE A 9 8.76 2.55 -17.62
N ILE A 10 9.26 3.78 -17.50
CA ILE A 10 8.99 4.65 -16.35
C ILE A 10 7.49 4.93 -16.24
N LEU A 11 6.83 5.25 -17.35
CA LEU A 11 5.38 5.47 -17.38
C LEU A 11 4.62 4.22 -16.94
N LEU A 12 4.96 3.04 -17.50
CA LEU A 12 4.31 1.79 -17.15
C LEU A 12 4.45 1.48 -15.65
N VAL A 13 5.67 1.60 -15.11
CA VAL A 13 5.95 1.38 -13.68
C VAL A 13 5.19 2.39 -12.81
N ALA A 14 5.19 3.67 -13.18
CA ALA A 14 4.47 4.72 -12.44
C ALA A 14 2.96 4.51 -12.48
N SER A 15 2.40 4.08 -13.62
CA SER A 15 0.98 3.76 -13.76
C SER A 15 0.59 2.56 -12.89
N LEU A 16 1.37 1.48 -12.91
CA LEU A 16 1.13 0.31 -12.06
C LEU A 16 1.22 0.69 -10.57
N ALA A 17 2.23 1.47 -10.19
CA ALA A 17 2.38 1.92 -8.81
C ALA A 17 1.22 2.83 -8.37
N SER A 18 0.73 3.70 -9.25
CA SER A 18 -0.43 4.56 -8.96
C SER A 18 -1.71 3.76 -8.76
N PHE A 19 -1.82 2.59 -9.39
CA PHE A 19 -2.94 1.67 -9.21
C PHE A 19 -2.92 0.93 -7.86
N LEU A 20 -1.75 0.76 -7.24
CA LEU A 20 -1.62 0.00 -5.99
C LEU A 20 -2.46 0.58 -4.84
N VAL A 21 -2.56 1.91 -4.73
CA VAL A 21 -3.30 2.56 -3.64
C VAL A 21 -4.81 2.27 -3.69
N PRO A 22 -5.53 2.56 -4.79
CA PRO A 22 -6.96 2.20 -4.88
C PRO A 22 -7.17 0.69 -4.83
N TYR A 23 -6.28 -0.10 -5.46
CA TYR A 23 -6.34 -1.57 -5.40
C TYR A 23 -6.29 -2.09 -3.95
N THR A 24 -5.34 -1.59 -3.15
CA THR A 24 -5.16 -2.04 -1.76
C THR A 24 -6.40 -1.72 -0.92
N GLY A 25 -6.95 -0.51 -1.05
CA GLY A 25 -8.18 -0.14 -0.34
C GLY A 25 -9.38 -1.01 -0.72
N SER A 26 -9.55 -1.28 -2.03
CA SER A 26 -10.60 -2.20 -2.50
C SER A 26 -10.37 -3.64 -2.03
N SER A 27 -9.13 -4.13 -2.06
CA SER A 27 -8.77 -5.48 -1.65
C SER A 27 -9.12 -5.73 -0.17
N ILE A 28 -8.83 -4.78 0.72
CA ILE A 28 -9.21 -4.87 2.14
C ILE A 28 -10.72 -5.03 2.26
N THR A 29 -11.49 -4.16 1.60
CA THR A 29 -12.95 -4.16 1.68
C THR A 29 -13.56 -5.48 1.19
N VAL A 30 -13.04 -6.02 0.09
CA VAL A 30 -13.49 -7.31 -0.47
C VAL A 30 -13.10 -8.49 0.43
N ALA A 31 -11.97 -8.40 1.13
CA ALA A 31 -11.47 -9.44 2.02
C ALA A 31 -12.12 -9.45 3.41
N LEU A 32 -12.82 -8.38 3.83
CA LEU A 32 -13.42 -8.28 5.18
C LEU A 32 -14.26 -9.50 5.59
N PRO A 33 -15.18 -10.04 4.76
CA PRO A 33 -15.95 -11.23 5.14
C PRO A 33 -15.08 -12.48 5.32
N ALA A 34 -14.03 -12.63 4.52
CA ALA A 34 -13.08 -13.73 4.63
C ALA A 34 -12.23 -13.59 5.90
N MET A 35 -11.74 -12.38 6.21
CA MET A 35 -11.00 -12.08 7.44
C MET A 35 -11.87 -12.32 8.69
N ALA A 36 -13.15 -11.94 8.64
CA ALA A 36 -14.10 -12.17 9.73
C ALA A 36 -14.22 -13.65 10.08
N SER A 37 -14.39 -14.50 9.06
CA SER A 37 -14.55 -15.95 9.25
C SER A 37 -13.24 -16.67 9.58
N GLN A 38 -12.13 -16.28 8.96
CA GLN A 38 -10.82 -16.91 9.18
C GLN A 38 -10.25 -16.59 10.57
N PHE A 39 -10.42 -15.35 11.04
CA PHE A 39 -9.85 -14.91 12.31
C PHE A 39 -10.87 -14.82 13.46
N ASN A 40 -12.15 -15.17 13.22
CA ASN A 40 -13.25 -14.92 14.17
C ASN A 40 -13.24 -13.48 14.71
N ALA A 41 -12.91 -12.53 13.82
CA ALA A 41 -12.75 -11.11 14.18
C ALA A 41 -14.11 -10.44 14.31
N ASP A 42 -14.26 -9.58 15.32
CA ASP A 42 -15.48 -8.80 15.55
C ASP A 42 -15.56 -7.57 14.64
N ALA A 43 -16.74 -6.95 14.59
CA ALA A 43 -16.98 -5.78 13.74
C ALA A 43 -16.07 -4.59 14.10
N VAL A 44 -15.66 -4.47 15.37
CA VAL A 44 -14.76 -3.41 15.83
C VAL A 44 -13.36 -3.62 15.27
N THR A 45 -12.81 -4.83 15.35
CA THR A 45 -11.49 -5.18 14.79
C THR A 45 -11.47 -4.98 13.27
N LEU A 46 -12.49 -5.46 12.56
CA LEU A 46 -12.61 -5.30 11.11
C LEU A 46 -12.73 -3.82 10.68
N GLY A 47 -13.46 -3.03 11.46
CA GLY A 47 -13.54 -1.58 11.28
C GLY A 47 -12.17 -0.92 11.42
N TRP A 48 -11.42 -1.30 12.45
CA TRP A 48 -10.07 -0.80 12.68
C TRP A 48 -9.08 -1.15 11.57
N ILE A 49 -9.16 -2.34 10.97
CA ILE A 49 -8.31 -2.71 9.81
C ILE A 49 -8.50 -1.69 8.66
N THR A 50 -9.76 -1.35 8.35
CA THR A 50 -10.06 -0.39 7.28
C THR A 50 -9.67 1.04 7.68
N SER A 51 -9.98 1.46 8.91
CA SER A 51 -9.64 2.80 9.39
C SER A 51 -8.13 3.00 9.51
N ALA A 52 -7.37 2.00 9.95
CA ALA A 52 -5.91 2.07 10.07
C ALA A 52 -5.25 2.33 8.71
N TYR A 53 -5.74 1.69 7.65
CA TYR A 53 -5.29 1.97 6.28
C TYR A 53 -5.50 3.45 5.90
N ILE A 54 -6.72 3.97 6.10
CA ILE A 54 -7.07 5.36 5.75
C ILE A 54 -6.26 6.37 6.57
N VAL A 55 -6.16 6.16 7.89
CA VAL A 55 -5.42 7.05 8.79
C VAL A 55 -3.94 7.04 8.45
N SER A 56 -3.36 5.87 8.19
CA SER A 56 -1.94 5.76 7.79
C SER A 56 -1.70 6.49 6.47
N ALA A 57 -2.54 6.28 5.46
CA ALA A 57 -2.44 6.99 4.20
C ALA A 57 -2.52 8.52 4.40
N ALA A 58 -3.49 9.00 5.18
CA ALA A 58 -3.67 10.42 5.47
C ALA A 58 -2.46 11.03 6.21
N LEU A 59 -1.92 10.33 7.21
CA LEU A 59 -0.78 10.79 8.00
C LEU A 59 0.51 10.85 7.18
N PHE A 60 0.71 9.89 6.27
CA PHE A 60 1.99 9.72 5.57
C PHE A 60 2.04 10.40 4.19
N ILE A 61 0.91 10.70 3.55
CA ILE A 61 0.89 11.36 2.23
C ILE A 61 1.68 12.68 2.24
N VAL A 62 1.45 13.56 3.21
CA VAL A 62 2.08 14.89 3.24
C VAL A 62 3.57 14.81 3.60
N PRO A 63 3.99 14.10 4.67
CA PRO A 63 5.40 13.95 5.00
C PRO A 63 6.21 13.27 3.90
N PHE A 64 5.72 12.15 3.33
CA PHE A 64 6.45 11.45 2.27
C PHE A 64 6.45 12.22 0.96
N GLY A 65 5.40 13.00 0.66
CA GLY A 65 5.40 13.95 -0.46
C GLY A 65 6.53 14.98 -0.31
N ARG A 66 6.63 15.60 0.87
CA ARG A 66 7.72 16.56 1.16
C ARG A 66 9.10 15.90 1.15
N LEU A 67 9.24 14.69 1.69
CA LEU A 67 10.49 13.93 1.63
C LEU A 67 10.90 13.61 0.18
N ALA A 68 9.94 13.29 -0.69
CA ALA A 68 10.19 13.03 -2.11
C ALA A 68 10.70 14.27 -2.84
N ASP A 69 10.20 15.45 -2.49
CA ASP A 69 10.67 16.71 -3.08
C ASP A 69 12.06 17.11 -2.58
N ILE A 70 12.40 16.83 -1.31
CA ILE A 70 13.72 17.18 -0.73
C ILE A 70 14.82 16.18 -1.15
N TYR A 71 14.58 14.88 -0.98
CA TYR A 71 15.60 13.83 -1.17
C TYR A 71 15.60 13.21 -2.56
N GLY A 72 14.64 13.59 -3.41
CA GLY A 72 14.49 13.15 -4.78
C GLY A 72 13.43 12.05 -4.96
N ARG A 73 12.55 12.27 -5.95
CA ARG A 73 11.35 11.45 -6.20
C ARG A 73 11.65 9.98 -6.44
N LYS A 74 12.69 9.65 -7.22
CA LYS A 74 13.05 8.26 -7.54
C LYS A 74 13.41 7.45 -6.30
N LYS A 75 14.18 8.03 -5.36
CA LYS A 75 14.62 7.32 -4.14
C LYS A 75 13.45 7.02 -3.22
N ILE A 76 12.61 8.03 -2.98
CA ILE A 76 11.45 7.88 -2.09
C ILE A 76 10.39 6.96 -2.72
N PHE A 77 10.20 7.02 -4.05
CA PHE A 77 9.34 6.08 -4.76
C PHE A 77 9.80 4.62 -4.56
N LEU A 78 11.09 4.33 -4.79
CA LEU A 78 11.61 2.97 -4.60
C LEU A 78 11.52 2.49 -3.15
N LEU A 79 11.76 3.38 -2.19
CA LEU A 79 11.61 3.09 -0.77
C LEU A 79 10.15 2.77 -0.41
N GLY A 80 9.19 3.52 -0.95
CA GLY A 80 7.77 3.24 -0.80
C GLY A 80 7.36 1.89 -1.39
N VAL A 81 7.85 1.55 -2.59
CA VAL A 81 7.63 0.24 -3.21
C VAL A 81 8.20 -0.88 -2.34
N LEU A 82 9.42 -0.71 -1.81
CA LEU A 82 10.05 -1.71 -0.94
C LEU A 82 9.24 -1.94 0.34
N ILE A 83 8.81 -0.86 1.01
CA ILE A 83 7.96 -0.93 2.20
C ILE A 83 6.63 -1.63 1.88
N PHE A 84 5.99 -1.25 0.78
CA PHE A 84 4.74 -1.87 0.33
C PHE A 84 4.89 -3.37 0.09
N SER A 85 5.97 -3.79 -0.57
CA SER A 85 6.24 -5.21 -0.83
C SER A 85 6.47 -6.00 0.46
N ILE A 86 7.24 -5.45 1.40
CA ILE A 86 7.50 -6.11 2.70
C ILE A 86 6.21 -6.20 3.51
N ALA A 87 5.42 -5.13 3.56
CA ALA A 87 4.14 -5.11 4.27
C ALA A 87 3.14 -6.11 3.66
N SER A 88 3.07 -6.21 2.33
CA SER A 88 2.23 -7.17 1.62
C SER A 88 2.64 -8.62 1.89
N LEU A 89 3.94 -8.88 2.01
CA LEU A 89 4.43 -10.21 2.36
C LEU A 89 4.13 -10.54 3.83
N ALA A 90 4.29 -9.55 4.72
CA ALA A 90 3.96 -9.71 6.13
C ALA A 90 2.47 -9.99 6.33
N SER A 91 1.58 -9.30 5.60
CA SER A 91 0.13 -9.54 5.68
C SER A 91 -0.26 -10.92 5.14
N ALA A 92 0.42 -11.42 4.10
CA ALA A 92 0.20 -12.78 3.58
C ALA A 92 0.60 -13.87 4.59
N LEU A 93 1.55 -13.58 5.48
CA LEU A 93 2.04 -14.50 6.51
C LEU A 93 1.43 -14.24 7.89
N ALA A 94 0.47 -13.32 8.00
CA ALA A 94 -0.08 -12.88 9.28
C ALA A 94 -0.80 -14.03 10.00
N PRO A 95 -0.43 -14.35 11.26
CA PRO A 95 -1.05 -15.45 12.01
C PRO A 95 -2.32 -15.03 12.75
N SER A 96 -2.63 -13.73 12.82
CA SER A 96 -3.82 -13.20 13.50
C SER A 96 -4.26 -11.85 12.93
N ALA A 97 -5.54 -11.49 13.15
CA ALA A 97 -6.11 -10.22 12.73
C ALA A 97 -5.42 -8.99 13.33
N GLY A 98 -4.73 -9.13 14.47
CA GLY A 98 -4.00 -8.02 15.10
C GLY A 98 -2.66 -7.68 14.42
N ILE A 99 -2.15 -8.56 13.55
CA ILE A 99 -0.91 -8.37 12.79
C ILE A 99 -1.20 -7.88 11.35
N LEU A 100 -2.48 -7.87 10.95
CA LEU A 100 -2.99 -7.39 9.67
C LEU A 100 -3.14 -5.86 9.59
#